data_AF-A0A1Q3T841-F1
#
_entry.id   AF-A0A1Q3T841-F1
#
_cell.length_a   1.000
_cell.length_b   1.000
_cell.length_c   1.000
_cell.angle_alpha   90.00
_cell.angle_beta   90.00
_cell.angle_gamma   90.00
#
_symmetry.space_group_name_H-M   'P 1'
#
loop_
_entity.id
_entity.type
_entity.pdbx_description
1 polymer ?
#
loop_
_entity_poly.entity_id
_entity_poly.type
_entity_poly.pdbx_seq_one_letter_code
_entity_poly.pdbx_strand_id
1 'polypeptide(L)'
;MHYYIVPDKEDYRIMKVQNEDREIFQRRYKKQILFEGESIAEVLVKFSASIEEMDVLQSGKRYSPERDTGTAGGQPASDTVNGGDS
;
A
#
# COMPACT_ATOMS: atom_id res chain seq x y z
N MET A 1 -22.11 7.32 0.96
CA MET A 1 -21.34 7.50 2.21
C MET A 1 -19.93 7.85 1.78
N HIS A 2 -19.24 8.74 2.47
CA HIS A 2 -17.87 9.12 2.13
C HIS A 2 -16.91 8.75 3.25
N TYR A 3 -15.66 8.50 2.89
CA TYR A 3 -14.58 8.19 3.82
C TYR A 3 -13.48 9.24 3.69
N TYR A 4 -12.92 9.64 4.82
CA TYR A 4 -11.87 10.66 4.89
C TYR A 4 -10.71 10.20 5.75
N ILE A 5 -9.49 10.54 5.37
CA ILE A 5 -8.32 10.45 6.24
C ILE A 5 -8.02 11.82 6.82
N VAL A 6 -7.97 11.90 8.15
CA VAL A 6 -7.58 13.11 8.89
C VAL A 6 -6.49 12.78 9.91
N PRO A 7 -5.56 13.71 10.20
CA PRO A 7 -4.59 13.56 11.29
C PRO A 7 -5.28 13.45 12.65
N ASP A 8 -4.73 12.62 13.53
CA ASP A 8 -5.08 12.55 14.96
C ASP A 8 -3.79 12.50 15.80
N LYS A 9 -3.30 13.69 16.19
CA LYS A 9 -2.02 13.88 16.91
C LYS A 9 -0.84 13.28 16.13
N GLU A 10 -0.39 12.09 16.50
CA GLU A 10 0.76 11.38 15.92
C GLU A 10 0.32 10.32 14.89
N ASP A 11 -0.99 10.05 14.77
CA ASP A 11 -1.55 9.01 13.92
C ASP A 11 -2.50 9.58 12.85
N TYR A 12 -3.07 8.67 12.05
CA TYR A 12 -4.13 8.95 11.09
C TYR A 12 -5.39 8.14 11.40
N ARG A 13 -6.56 8.74 11.18
CA ARG A 13 -7.86 8.10 11.37
C ARG A 13 -8.71 8.16 10.12
N ILE A 14 -9.43 7.08 9.86
CA ILE A 14 -10.43 7.01 8.80
C ILE A 14 -11.80 7.35 9.38
N MET A 15 -12.40 8.41 8.86
CA MET A 15 -13.72 8.90 9.24
C MET A 15 -14.74 8.51 8.19
N LYS A 16 -15.82 7.82 8.60
CA LYS A 16 -16.99 7.55 7.76
C LYS A 16 -18.03 8.64 7.98
N VAL A 17 -18.49 9.27 6.91
CA VAL A 17 -19.43 10.40 6.94
C VAL A 17 -20.62 10.10 6.03
N GLN A 18 -21.82 10.40 6.50
CA GLN A 18 -23.03 10.28 5.70
C GLN A 18 -23.05 11.35 4.60
N ASN A 19 -23.72 11.07 3.48
CA ASN A 19 -23.75 12.01 2.35
C ASN A 19 -24.37 13.36 2.74
N GLU A 20 -25.38 13.34 3.61
CA GLU A 20 -26.07 14.52 4.15
C GLU A 20 -25.18 15.38 5.07
N ASP A 21 -24.22 14.78 5.77
CA ASP A 21 -23.31 15.49 6.67
C ASP A 21 -22.02 15.98 5.96
N ARG A 22 -21.83 15.62 4.69
CA ARG A 22 -20.60 15.83 3.95
C ARG A 22 -20.15 17.28 3.94
N GLU A 23 -21.06 18.20 3.62
CA GLU A 23 -20.74 19.63 3.54
C GLU A 23 -20.32 20.22 4.89
N ILE A 24 -21.00 19.82 5.96
CA ILE A 24 -20.70 20.27 7.32
C ILE A 24 -19.34 19.74 7.76
N PHE A 25 -19.08 18.45 7.50
CA PHE A 25 -17.81 17.82 7.80
C PHE A 25 -16.65 18.49 7.04
N GLN A 26 -16.78 18.66 5.73
CA GLN A 26 -15.78 19.32 4.91
C GLN A 26 -15.54 20.76 5.38
N ARG A 27 -16.58 21.51 5.76
CA ARG A 27 -16.40 22.87 6.30
C ARG A 27 -15.59 22.90 7.59
N ARG A 28 -15.81 21.94 8.49
CA ARG A 28 -15.14 21.85 9.80
C ARG A 28 -13.70 21.34 9.68
N TYR A 29 -13.46 20.38 8.79
CA TYR A 29 -12.18 19.66 8.69
C TYR A 29 -11.39 19.99 7.42
N LYS A 30 -11.81 20.98 6.62
CA LYS A 30 -11.22 21.29 5.29
C LYS A 30 -9.69 21.29 5.27
N LYS A 31 -9.06 21.90 6.27
CA LYS A 31 -7.59 22.05 6.37
C LYS A 31 -6.86 20.79 6.84
N GLN A 32 -7.61 19.80 7.33
CA GLN A 32 -7.09 18.57 7.94
C GLN A 32 -7.39 17.34 7.07
N ILE A 33 -8.34 17.42 6.13
CA ILE A 33 -8.63 16.32 5.22
C ILE A 33 -7.44 16.14 4.28
N LEU A 34 -6.84 14.96 4.35
CA LEU A 34 -5.74 14.56 3.47
C LEU A 34 -6.29 13.88 2.22
N PHE A 35 -7.20 12.92 2.41
CA PHE A 35 -7.79 12.12 1.35
C PHE A 35 -9.29 11.93 1.57
N GLU A 36 -10.01 11.80 0.46
CA GLU A 36 -11.45 11.51 0.39
C GLU A 36 -11.67 10.36 -0.60
N GLY A 37 -12.67 9.52 -0.34
CA GLY A 37 -13.11 8.45 -1.25
C GLY A 37 -14.47 7.89 -0.90
N GLU A 38 -15.02 7.06 -1.79
CA GLU A 38 -16.31 6.39 -1.63
C GLU A 38 -16.18 5.07 -0.84
N SER A 39 -14.95 4.59 -0.62
CA SER A 39 -14.65 3.38 0.15
C SER A 39 -13.36 3.50 0.95
N ILE A 40 -13.22 2.63 1.96
CA ILE A 40 -11.99 2.51 2.76
C ILE A 40 -10.80 2.12 1.86
N ALA A 41 -11.00 1.20 0.93
CA ALA A 41 -9.94 0.76 0.02
C ALA A 41 -9.39 1.92 -0.83
N GLU A 42 -10.28 2.77 -1.35
CA GLU A 42 -9.88 3.92 -2.15
C GLU A 42 -9.03 4.92 -1.35
N VAL A 43 -9.43 5.25 -0.12
CA VAL A 43 -8.66 6.19 0.70
C VAL A 43 -7.32 5.60 1.13
N LEU A 44 -7.23 4.29 1.37
CA LEU A 44 -5.97 3.61 1.69
C LEU A 44 -5.00 3.58 0.50
N VAL A 45 -5.48 3.33 -0.71
CA VAL A 45 -4.66 3.38 -1.93
C VAL A 45 -4.10 4.79 -2.16
N LYS A 46 -4.94 5.83 -1.98
CA LYS A 46 -4.49 7.23 -2.07
C LYS A 46 -3.43 7.56 -1.01
N PHE A 47 -3.63 7.06 0.21
CA PHE A 47 -2.70 7.26 1.32
C PHE A 47 -1.36 6.57 1.08
N SER A 48 -1.34 5.30 0.66
CA SER A 48 -0.10 4.56 0.40
C SER A 48 0.71 5.20 -0.73
N ALA A 49 0.05 5.63 -1.82
CA ALA A 49 0.73 6.32 -2.92
C ALA A 49 1.43 7.61 -2.44
N SER A 50 0.82 8.35 -1.52
CA SER A 50 1.44 9.56 -0.97
C SER A 50 2.66 9.27 -0.09
N ILE A 51 2.68 8.13 0.62
CA ILE A 51 3.84 7.70 1.41
C ILE A 51 4.99 7.33 0.47
N GLU A 52 4.71 6.57 -0.58
CA GLU A 52 5.71 6.18 -1.58
C GLU A 52 6.34 7.42 -2.25
N GLU A 53 5.54 8.44 -2.58
CA GLU A 53 6.06 9.70 -3.12
C GLU A 53 6.94 10.47 -2.12
N MET A 54 6.54 10.52 -0.84
CA MET A 54 7.34 11.14 0.22
C MET A 54 8.66 10.40 0.44
N ASP A 55 8.65 9.08 0.40
CA ASP A 55 9.84 8.25 0.58
C ASP A 55 10.77 8.34 -0.64
N VAL A 56 10.24 8.42 -1.87
CA VAL A 56 11.04 8.63 -3.08
C VAL A 56 11.75 9.98 -3.08
N LEU A 57 11.10 11.03 -2.57
CA LEU A 57 11.71 12.36 -2.44
C LEU A 57 12.81 12.40 -1.38
N GLN A 58 12.74 11.56 -0.34
CA GLN A 58 13.77 11.48 0.70
C GLN A 58 14.89 10.47 0.39
N SER A 59 14.59 9.38 -0.31
CA SER A 59 15.51 8.25 -0.48
C SER A 59 16.35 8.30 -1.76
N GLY A 60 15.96 9.06 -2.80
CA GLY A 60 16.72 9.16 -4.06
C GLY A 60 17.06 7.79 -4.70
N LYS A 61 16.44 6.71 -4.25
CA LYS A 61 16.70 5.33 -4.67
C LYS A 61 15.36 4.72 -5.07
N ARG A 62 15.11 4.77 -6.38
CA ARG A 62 14.01 4.06 -7.02
C ARG A 62 13.96 2.61 -6.53
N TYR A 63 12.87 2.26 -5.84
CA TYR A 63 12.49 0.88 -5.71
C TYR A 63 12.14 0.36 -7.12
N SER A 64 12.97 -0.55 -7.64
CA SER A 64 12.62 -1.33 -8.83
C SER A 64 12.05 -2.65 -8.30
N PRO A 65 10.74 -2.90 -8.40
CA PRO A 65 10.22 -4.21 -8.10
C PRO A 65 10.81 -5.15 -9.16
N GLU A 66 11.79 -5.97 -8.76
CA GLU A 66 12.23 -7.07 -9.59
C GLU A 66 10.98 -7.91 -9.89
N ARG A 67 10.64 -8.01 -11.17
CA ARG A 67 9.58 -8.90 -11.62
C ARG A 67 10.02 -10.29 -11.24
N ASP A 68 9.43 -10.83 -10.19
CA ASP A 68 9.53 -12.24 -9.82
C ASP A 68 8.86 -13.04 -10.97
N THR A 69 9.63 -13.30 -12.02
CA THR A 69 9.25 -14.21 -13.09
C THR A 69 9.30 -15.60 -12.48
N GLY A 70 8.18 -16.00 -11.87
CA GLY A 70 7.99 -17.34 -11.33
C GLY A 70 8.47 -18.38 -12.33
N THR A 71 9.54 -19.09 -11.97
CA THR A 71 9.93 -20.32 -12.64
C THR A 71 9.34 -21.47 -11.83
N ALA A 72 8.16 -21.88 -12.24
CA ALA A 72 7.56 -23.13 -11.79
C ALA A 72 8.35 -24.32 -12.36
N GLY A 73 8.70 -25.26 -11.48
CA GLY A 73 8.83 -26.69 -11.81
C GLY A 73 10.21 -27.21 -12.19
N GLY A 74 10.73 -28.17 -11.41
CA GLY A 74 11.82 -29.07 -11.83
C GLY A 74 12.60 -29.70 -10.68
N GLN A 75 12.10 -30.84 -10.20
CA GLN A 75 12.69 -31.91 -9.35
C GLN A 75 14.19 -31.84 -8.94
N PRO A 76 14.54 -32.20 -7.69
CA PRO A 76 15.92 -32.57 -7.35
C PRO A 76 16.20 -34.00 -7.85
N ALA A 77 17.11 -34.16 -8.81
CA ALA A 77 17.72 -35.45 -9.09
C ALA A 77 19.00 -35.57 -8.25
N SER A 78 18.86 -36.17 -7.08
CA SER A 78 19.96 -36.80 -6.36
C SER A 78 20.29 -38.10 -7.08
N ASP A 79 21.55 -38.31 -7.49
CA ASP A 79 22.18 -39.63 -7.50
C ASP A 79 23.70 -39.49 -7.66
N THR A 80 24.39 -39.61 -6.53
CA THR A 80 25.82 -39.90 -6.46
C THR A 80 25.98 -41.40 -6.31
N VAL A 81 26.28 -42.12 -7.38
CA VAL A 81 26.87 -43.47 -7.33
C VAL A 81 27.84 -43.61 -8.51
N ASN A 82 29.14 -43.61 -8.21
CA ASN A 82 30.14 -44.28 -9.03
C ASN A 82 30.88 -45.25 -8.11
N GLY A 83 30.32 -46.44 -7.98
CA GLY A 83 30.98 -47.62 -7.46
C GLY A 83 31.14 -48.63 -8.59
N GLY A 84 32.32 -49.23 -8.72
CA GLY A 84 32.49 -50.48 -9.44
C GLY A 84 33.76 -50.59 -10.26
N ASP A 85 34.83 -51.03 -9.59
CA ASP A 85 35.94 -51.81 -10.15
C ASP A 85 35.47 -52.95 -11.07
N SER A 86 36.22 -53.22 -12.14
CA SER A 86 36.92 -54.50 -12.43
C SER A 86 37.45 -54.54 -13.86
#